data_AF-A0A366XAU9-F1
#
_entry.id   AF-A0A366XAU9-F1
#
_cell.length_a   1.000
_cell.length_b   1.000
_cell.length_c   1.000
_cell.angle_alpha   90.00
_cell.angle_beta   90.00
_cell.angle_gamma   90.00
#
_symmetry.space_group_name_H-M   'P 1'
#
loop_
_entity.id
_entity.type
_entity.pdbx_description
1 polymer ?
#
loop_
_entity_poly.entity_id
_entity_poly.type
_entity_poly.pdbx_seq_one_letter_code
_entity_poly.pdbx_strand_id
1 'polypeptide(L)'
;MAKRGLLTLYSLVIIFDTMSKLESASPLRVTPQARMKVGKSERTRADILNSVLDFTWSRPFSEMSVSSLMELTDFSRSTFYAHFNDLHEPMEAVLDLLKGEIFAAVQPWLMGVGDPVARLSETIEALIRVGFRQGPFLKAIVDAAGYDARFERVWERFLGEFDKAGVARIRADQEQGLIEAFDPGPVVFALNRMNAGSMVAAFGKHPQERPELLSTALARIWISTLYGTRWAEMASSELIRK
;
A
#
# COMPACT_ATOMS: atom_id res chain seq x y z
N MET A 1 12.72 29.96 -25.85
CA MET A 1 13.05 29.98 -24.41
C MET A 1 11.84 30.10 -23.46
N ALA A 2 10.63 30.49 -23.90
CA ALA A 2 9.48 30.68 -23.01
C ALA A 2 8.72 29.39 -22.56
N LYS A 3 8.85 28.26 -23.27
CA LYS A 3 8.11 27.01 -22.95
C LYS A 3 8.64 26.25 -21.72
N ARG A 4 9.93 26.38 -21.37
CA ARG A 4 10.51 25.69 -20.20
C ARG A 4 10.04 26.27 -18.86
N GLY A 5 9.72 27.56 -18.79
CA GLY A 5 9.24 28.20 -17.55
C GLY A 5 7.81 27.81 -17.17
N LEU A 6 6.94 27.58 -18.17
CA LEU A 6 5.54 27.20 -17.93
C LEU A 6 5.38 25.76 -17.42
N LEU A 7 6.18 24.81 -17.93
CA LEU A 7 6.18 23.43 -17.44
C LEU A 7 6.62 23.33 -15.98
N THR A 8 7.64 24.09 -15.57
CA THR A 8 8.13 24.08 -14.18
C THR A 8 7.09 24.65 -13.21
N LEU A 9 6.38 25.71 -13.59
CA LEU A 9 5.30 26.27 -12.76
C LEU A 9 4.08 25.35 -12.68
N TYR A 10 3.68 24.70 -13.78
CA TYR A 10 2.59 23.72 -13.76
C TYR A 10 2.93 22.50 -12.88
N SER A 11 4.16 21.98 -12.97
CA SER A 11 4.64 20.92 -12.08
C SER A 11 4.63 21.35 -10.61
N LEU A 12 5.08 22.58 -10.30
CA LEU A 12 5.07 23.09 -8.93
C LEU A 12 3.66 23.28 -8.35
N VAL A 13 2.70 23.74 -9.16
CA VAL A 13 1.30 23.93 -8.73
C VAL A 13 0.60 22.58 -8.51
N ILE A 14 0.85 21.58 -9.37
CA ILE A 14 0.36 20.21 -9.17
C ILE A 14 0.99 19.60 -7.91
N ILE A 15 2.29 19.78 -7.70
CA ILE A 15 2.99 19.32 -6.49
C ILE A 15 2.36 19.96 -5.23
N PHE A 16 2.06 21.25 -5.24
CA PHE A 16 1.47 21.94 -4.08
C PHE A 16 0.03 21.49 -3.78
N ASP A 17 -0.82 21.32 -4.81
CA ASP A 17 -2.20 20.81 -4.65
C ASP A 17 -2.22 19.34 -4.19
N THR A 18 -1.22 18.56 -4.60
CA THR A 18 -1.07 17.14 -4.22
C THR A 18 -0.53 17.01 -2.79
N MET A 19 0.44 17.83 -2.39
CA MET A 19 0.95 17.91 -1.00
C MET A 19 -0.16 18.31 -0.02
N SER A 20 -1.02 19.28 -0.39
CA SER A 20 -2.16 19.68 0.44
C SER A 20 -3.21 18.57 0.60
N LYS A 21 -3.41 17.72 -0.42
CA LYS A 21 -4.27 16.51 -0.33
C LYS A 21 -3.62 15.36 0.47
N LEU A 22 -2.29 15.27 0.47
CA LEU A 22 -1.51 14.27 1.22
C LEU A 22 -1.43 14.61 2.72
N GLU A 23 -1.24 15.87 3.09
CA GLU A 23 -1.23 16.33 4.49
C GLU A 23 -2.60 16.17 5.19
N SER A 24 -3.69 16.14 4.42
CA SER A 24 -5.06 15.95 4.92
C SER A 24 -5.49 14.48 5.08
N ALA A 25 -4.68 13.51 4.66
CA ALA A 25 -5.12 12.12 4.61
C ALA A 25 -4.86 11.41 5.94
N SER A 26 -5.92 11.15 6.70
CA SER A 26 -5.84 10.48 8.00
C SER A 26 -5.18 9.09 7.88
N PRO A 27 -4.45 8.63 8.92
CA PRO A 27 -3.97 7.25 9.04
C PRO A 27 -5.11 6.25 8.83
N LEU A 28 -4.78 4.98 8.52
CA LEU A 28 -5.80 3.92 8.45
C LEU A 28 -6.56 3.95 9.78
N ARG A 29 -7.89 3.92 9.71
CA ARG A 29 -8.75 3.80 10.89
C ARG A 29 -9.72 2.68 10.67
N VAL A 30 -9.78 1.78 11.63
CA VAL A 30 -10.78 0.74 11.67
C VAL A 30 -12.08 1.39 12.12
N THR A 31 -13.08 1.34 11.24
CA THR A 31 -14.46 1.68 11.59
C THR A 31 -15.22 0.39 11.88
N PRO A 32 -16.12 0.37 12.89
CA PRO A 32 -16.92 -0.81 13.18
C PRO A 32 -17.75 -1.24 11.97
N GLN A 33 -17.93 -2.54 11.73
CA GLN A 33 -18.73 -3.00 10.58
C GLN A 33 -20.21 -2.60 10.78
N ALA A 34 -20.74 -1.82 9.84
CA ALA A 34 -22.11 -1.36 9.87
C ALA A 34 -23.08 -2.51 9.54
N ARG A 35 -23.50 -3.27 10.55
CA ARG A 35 -24.82 -3.92 10.58
C ARG A 35 -25.76 -3.06 11.43
N MET A 36 -27.07 -3.11 11.18
CA MET A 36 -28.13 -2.17 11.58
C MET A 36 -28.09 -1.58 13.02
N LYS A 37 -27.33 -2.14 13.95
CA LYS A 37 -26.80 -1.46 15.14
C LYS A 37 -25.35 -1.92 15.36
N VAL A 38 -24.37 -1.01 15.25
CA VAL A 38 -22.98 -1.33 15.65
C VAL A 38 -23.00 -1.71 17.13
N GLY A 39 -22.64 -2.95 17.44
CA GLY A 39 -22.59 -3.46 18.80
C GLY A 39 -21.43 -2.85 19.60
N LYS A 40 -21.53 -2.85 20.94
CA LYS A 40 -20.43 -2.43 21.82
C LYS A 40 -19.15 -3.23 21.55
N SER A 41 -19.28 -4.53 21.31
CA SER A 41 -18.20 -5.46 20.98
C SER A 41 -17.43 -5.06 19.71
N GLU A 42 -18.15 -4.66 18.64
CA GLU A 42 -17.55 -4.21 17.37
C GLU A 42 -16.74 -2.92 17.54
N ARG A 43 -17.23 -1.96 18.35
CA ARG A 43 -16.49 -0.73 18.67
C ARG A 43 -15.21 -1.04 19.44
N THR A 44 -15.31 -1.83 20.50
CA THR A 44 -14.13 -2.23 21.29
C THR A 44 -13.09 -2.93 20.41
N ARG A 45 -13.52 -3.82 19.51
CA ARG A 45 -12.60 -4.46 18.55
C ARG A 45 -11.91 -3.43 17.65
N ALA A 46 -12.66 -2.47 17.09
CA ALA A 46 -12.11 -1.41 16.25
C ALA A 46 -11.11 -0.52 17.00
N ASP A 47 -11.42 -0.15 18.24
CA ASP A 47 -10.54 0.67 19.09
C ASP A 47 -9.22 -0.04 19.40
N ILE A 48 -9.25 -1.35 19.68
CA ILE A 48 -8.03 -2.15 19.86
C ILE A 48 -7.20 -2.17 18.58
N LEU A 49 -7.82 -2.33 17.40
CA LEU A 49 -7.09 -2.30 16.13
C LEU A 49 -6.52 -0.91 15.82
N ASN A 50 -7.25 0.16 16.17
CA ASN A 50 -6.76 1.53 16.05
C ASN A 50 -5.56 1.78 16.98
N SER A 51 -5.52 1.19 18.18
CA SER A 51 -4.35 1.31 19.06
C SER A 51 -3.08 0.69 18.47
N VAL A 52 -3.19 -0.35 17.64
CA VAL A 52 -2.05 -0.94 16.92
C VAL A 52 -1.46 0.09 15.96
N LEU A 53 -2.33 0.72 15.17
CA LEU A 53 -1.93 1.74 14.21
C LEU A 53 -1.28 2.93 14.94
N ASP A 54 -1.93 3.47 15.96
CA ASP A 54 -1.41 4.57 16.77
C ASP A 54 -0.07 4.24 17.44
N PHE A 55 0.09 3.00 17.91
CA PHE A 55 1.35 2.52 18.47
C PHE A 55 2.47 2.58 17.44
N THR A 56 2.25 2.06 16.22
CA THR A 56 3.28 2.04 15.17
C THR A 56 3.72 3.42 14.69
N TRP A 57 2.89 4.44 14.90
CA TRP A 57 3.22 5.84 14.60
C TRP A 57 4.09 6.50 15.68
N SER A 58 4.10 5.97 16.90
CA SER A 58 4.74 6.60 18.07
C SER A 58 5.91 5.81 18.63
N ARG A 59 5.92 4.48 18.47
CA ARG A 59 6.85 3.57 19.13
C ARG A 59 7.29 2.43 18.20
N PRO A 60 8.53 1.91 18.34
CA PRO A 60 9.01 0.79 17.53
C PRO A 60 8.29 -0.51 17.88
N PHE A 61 8.14 -1.41 16.91
CA PHE A 61 7.44 -2.70 17.09
C PHE A 61 8.00 -3.55 18.23
N SER A 62 9.31 -3.49 18.49
CA SER A 62 9.98 -4.23 19.57
C SER A 62 9.44 -3.92 20.98
N GLU A 63 8.76 -2.78 21.15
CA GLU A 63 8.14 -2.38 22.42
C GLU A 63 6.63 -2.70 22.48
N MET A 64 6.08 -3.28 21.41
CA MET A 64 4.64 -3.56 21.34
C MET A 64 4.30 -4.78 22.21
N SER A 65 3.32 -4.60 23.09
CA SER A 65 2.77 -5.64 23.94
C SER A 65 1.28 -5.39 24.16
N VAL A 66 0.55 -6.41 24.62
CA VAL A 66 -0.87 -6.24 24.99
C VAL A 66 -1.03 -5.10 26.01
N SER A 67 -0.12 -4.98 26.97
CA SER A 67 -0.16 -3.89 27.96
C SER A 67 0.01 -2.52 27.32
N SER A 68 1.03 -2.36 26.46
CA SER A 68 1.34 -1.06 25.85
C SER A 68 0.32 -0.61 24.81
N LEU A 69 -0.41 -1.54 24.18
CA LEU A 69 -1.59 -1.23 23.36
C LEU A 69 -2.77 -0.78 24.22
N MET A 70 -3.06 -1.48 25.32
CA MET A 70 -4.20 -1.12 26.16
C MET A 70 -4.01 0.22 26.88
N GLU A 71 -2.78 0.65 27.15
CA GLU A 71 -2.46 2.01 27.62
C GLU A 71 -2.94 3.13 26.68
N LEU A 72 -3.13 2.83 25.39
CA LEU A 72 -3.66 3.79 24.40
C LEU A 72 -5.19 3.79 24.33
N THR A 73 -5.86 3.01 25.20
CA THR A 73 -7.31 2.82 25.20
C THR A 73 -7.87 2.91 26.62
N ASP A 74 -9.19 2.97 26.74
CA ASP A 74 -9.88 2.87 28.04
C ASP A 74 -10.17 1.41 28.45
N PHE A 75 -9.56 0.42 27.78
CA PHE A 75 -9.85 -1.00 27.97
C PHE A 75 -8.78 -1.73 28.80
N SER A 76 -9.21 -2.77 29.52
CA SER A 76 -8.31 -3.64 30.27
C SER A 76 -7.67 -4.71 29.39
N ARG A 77 -6.58 -5.33 29.87
CA ARG A 77 -6.00 -6.54 29.26
C ARG A 77 -7.01 -7.69 29.18
N SER A 78 -7.89 -7.83 30.17
CA SER A 78 -8.96 -8.85 30.10
C SER A 78 -9.96 -8.57 28.99
N THR A 79 -10.22 -7.29 28.69
CA THR A 79 -11.06 -6.89 27.55
C THR A 79 -10.37 -7.23 26.23
N PHE A 80 -9.06 -6.98 26.11
CA PHE A 80 -8.28 -7.43 24.95
C PHE A 80 -8.45 -8.93 24.71
N TYR A 81 -8.24 -9.75 25.73
CA TYR A 81 -8.32 -11.21 25.62
C TYR A 81 -9.74 -11.74 25.37
N ALA A 82 -10.78 -10.91 25.52
CA ALA A 82 -12.13 -11.26 25.07
C ALA A 82 -12.31 -11.12 23.54
N HIS A 83 -11.40 -10.41 22.85
CA HIS A 83 -11.46 -10.15 21.41
C HIS A 83 -10.31 -10.77 20.61
N PHE A 84 -9.14 -10.95 21.23
CA PHE A 84 -7.91 -11.41 20.59
C PHE A 84 -7.12 -12.33 21.53
N ASN A 85 -6.64 -13.46 21.04
CA ASN A 85 -5.90 -14.43 21.86
C ASN A 85 -4.46 -13.99 22.16
N ASP A 86 -3.85 -13.27 21.23
CA ASP A 86 -2.45 -12.82 21.30
C ASP A 86 -2.25 -11.51 20.53
N LEU A 87 -1.01 -11.01 20.50
CA LEU A 87 -0.63 -9.79 19.79
C LEU A 87 -0.66 -9.95 18.26
N HIS A 88 -0.55 -11.17 17.74
CA HIS A 88 -0.53 -11.43 16.32
C HIS A 88 -1.90 -11.21 15.69
N GLU A 89 -2.98 -11.65 16.34
CA GLU A 89 -4.32 -11.51 15.78
C GLU A 89 -4.76 -10.08 15.42
N PRO A 90 -4.56 -9.05 16.27
CA PRO A 90 -4.89 -7.68 15.88
C PRO A 90 -3.94 -7.14 14.81
N MET A 91 -2.65 -7.51 14.84
CA MET A 91 -1.69 -7.13 13.78
C MET A 91 -2.07 -7.73 12.42
N GLU A 92 -2.42 -9.01 12.39
CA GLU A 92 -2.92 -9.72 11.20
C GLU A 92 -4.21 -9.07 10.67
N ALA A 93 -5.12 -8.67 11.57
CA ALA A 93 -6.35 -7.98 11.18
C ALA A 93 -6.08 -6.59 10.60
N VAL A 94 -5.16 -5.79 11.16
CA VAL A 94 -4.77 -4.49 10.56
C VAL A 94 -4.08 -4.70 9.22
N LEU A 95 -3.23 -5.73 9.08
CA LEU A 95 -2.60 -6.05 7.81
C LEU A 95 -3.63 -6.48 6.73
N ASP A 96 -4.68 -7.19 7.12
CA ASP A 96 -5.77 -7.57 6.22
C ASP A 96 -6.58 -6.35 5.75
N LEU A 97 -6.80 -5.36 6.63
CA LEU A 97 -7.41 -4.07 6.24
C LEU A 97 -6.53 -3.31 5.25
N LEU A 98 -5.22 -3.25 5.51
CA LEU A 98 -4.26 -2.65 4.59
C LEU A 98 -4.23 -3.36 3.24
N LYS A 99 -4.32 -4.69 3.24
CA LYS A 99 -4.44 -5.49 2.02
C LYS A 99 -5.65 -5.04 1.19
N GLY A 100 -6.79 -4.81 1.84
CA GLY A 100 -7.99 -4.26 1.21
C GLY A 100 -7.78 -2.87 0.60
N GLU A 101 -7.15 -1.95 1.32
CA GLU A 101 -6.82 -0.61 0.80
C GLU A 101 -5.90 -0.68 -0.43
N ILE A 102 -4.88 -1.54 -0.39
CA ILE A 102 -3.95 -1.71 -1.51
C ILE A 102 -4.68 -2.31 -2.71
N PHE A 103 -5.50 -3.35 -2.52
CA PHE A 103 -6.30 -3.91 -3.61
C PHE A 103 -7.24 -2.87 -4.22
N ALA A 104 -7.89 -2.04 -3.40
CA ALA A 104 -8.72 -0.95 -3.90
C ALA A 104 -7.90 0.07 -4.73
N ALA A 105 -6.68 0.38 -4.29
CA ALA A 105 -5.79 1.28 -5.02
C ALA A 105 -5.30 0.71 -6.36
N VAL A 106 -5.06 -0.61 -6.44
CA VAL A 106 -4.53 -1.25 -7.66
C VAL A 106 -5.60 -1.84 -8.58
N GLN A 107 -6.85 -1.91 -8.12
CA GLN A 107 -7.98 -2.44 -8.89
C GLN A 107 -8.17 -1.77 -10.27
N PRO A 108 -7.96 -0.45 -10.45
CA PRO A 108 -8.05 0.19 -11.77
C PRO A 108 -7.11 -0.42 -12.82
N TRP A 109 -5.88 -0.78 -12.46
CA TRP A 109 -4.99 -1.44 -13.41
C TRP A 109 -5.29 -2.94 -13.57
N LEU A 110 -5.68 -3.63 -12.50
CA LEU A 110 -6.00 -5.06 -12.56
C LEU A 110 -7.24 -5.35 -13.43
N MET A 111 -8.29 -4.55 -13.28
CA MET A 111 -9.61 -4.83 -13.86
C MET A 111 -10.05 -3.81 -14.92
N GLY A 112 -9.38 -2.66 -15.00
CA GLY A 112 -9.79 -1.58 -15.89
C GLY A 112 -9.48 -1.87 -17.36
N VAL A 113 -10.31 -1.28 -18.21
CA VAL A 113 -10.20 -1.27 -19.68
C VAL A 113 -9.65 0.08 -20.19
N GLY A 114 -9.35 0.16 -21.48
CA GLY A 114 -8.79 1.36 -22.12
C GLY A 114 -7.26 1.37 -22.11
N ASP A 115 -6.64 2.54 -21.92
CA ASP A 115 -5.18 2.67 -21.92
C ASP A 115 -4.54 2.02 -20.68
N PRO A 116 -3.87 0.86 -20.82
CA PRO A 116 -3.30 0.15 -19.68
C PRO A 116 -2.12 0.90 -19.04
N VAL A 117 -1.42 1.76 -19.78
CA VAL A 117 -0.28 2.53 -19.28
C VAL A 117 -0.75 3.67 -18.40
N ALA A 118 -1.77 4.43 -18.82
CA ALA A 118 -2.39 5.46 -17.99
C ALA A 118 -2.93 4.86 -16.67
N ARG A 119 -3.63 3.72 -16.76
CA ARG A 119 -4.15 3.02 -15.56
C ARG A 119 -3.05 2.56 -14.61
N LEU A 120 -1.93 2.09 -15.15
CA LEU A 120 -0.78 1.69 -14.34
C LEU A 120 -0.15 2.89 -13.63
N SER A 121 0.02 4.01 -14.33
CA SER A 121 0.50 5.26 -13.73
C SER A 121 -0.39 5.73 -12.58
N GLU A 122 -1.71 5.82 -12.81
CA GLU A 122 -2.71 6.17 -11.79
C GLU A 122 -2.65 5.22 -10.57
N THR A 123 -2.50 3.92 -10.85
CA THR A 123 -2.43 2.88 -9.84
C THR A 123 -1.17 2.98 -8.98
N ILE A 124 0.00 3.21 -9.58
CA ILE A 124 1.25 3.38 -8.83
C ILE A 124 1.19 4.62 -7.94
N GLU A 125 0.61 5.72 -8.44
CA GLU A 125 0.38 6.91 -7.62
C GLU A 125 -0.54 6.62 -6.42
N ALA A 126 -1.65 5.91 -6.65
CA ALA A 126 -2.56 5.50 -5.59
C ALA A 126 -1.90 4.56 -4.56
N LEU A 127 -1.11 3.59 -5.03
CA LEU A 127 -0.34 2.67 -4.19
C LEU A 127 0.65 3.43 -3.31
N ILE A 128 1.41 4.38 -3.89
CA ILE A 128 2.36 5.19 -3.13
C ILE A 128 1.66 6.05 -2.08
N ARG A 129 0.47 6.60 -2.35
CA ARG A 129 -0.32 7.28 -1.32
C ARG A 129 -0.66 6.37 -0.14
N VAL A 130 -1.04 5.11 -0.40
CA VAL A 130 -1.28 4.14 0.67
C VAL A 130 0.02 3.87 1.44
N GLY A 131 1.12 3.62 0.74
CA GLY A 131 2.43 3.38 1.36
C GLY A 131 2.92 4.54 2.21
N PHE A 132 2.72 5.78 1.76
CA PHE A 132 3.07 6.99 2.52
C PHE A 132 2.27 7.08 3.82
N ARG A 133 0.95 6.89 3.76
CA ARG A 133 0.07 6.93 4.94
C ARG A 133 0.30 5.79 5.93
N GLN A 134 0.67 4.61 5.45
CA GLN A 134 0.83 3.42 6.31
C GLN A 134 2.29 3.02 6.51
N GLY A 135 3.23 3.88 6.15
CA GLY A 135 4.67 3.60 6.17
C GLY A 135 5.18 3.05 7.51
N PRO A 136 4.89 3.70 8.66
CA PRO A 136 5.29 3.21 9.97
C PRO A 136 4.74 1.80 10.29
N PHE A 137 3.48 1.53 9.92
CA PHE A 137 2.89 0.19 10.11
C PHE A 137 3.52 -0.86 9.20
N LEU A 138 3.77 -0.55 7.92
CA LEU A 138 4.49 -1.43 6.99
C LEU A 138 5.87 -1.78 7.53
N LYS A 139 6.60 -0.78 8.05
CA LYS A 139 7.90 -0.99 8.68
C LYS A 139 7.81 -1.89 9.92
N ALA A 140 6.80 -1.68 10.77
CA ALA A 140 6.59 -2.49 11.96
C ALA A 140 6.37 -3.97 11.63
N ILE A 141 5.55 -4.27 10.61
CA ILE A 141 5.30 -5.65 10.15
C ILE A 141 6.58 -6.28 9.55
N VAL A 142 7.34 -5.54 8.76
CA VAL A 142 8.62 -6.04 8.19
C VAL A 142 9.65 -6.31 9.29
N ASP A 143 9.74 -5.44 10.29
CA ASP A 143 10.62 -5.68 11.45
C ASP A 143 10.18 -6.91 12.23
N ALA A 144 8.88 -7.07 12.48
CA ALA A 144 8.33 -8.23 13.15
C ALA A 144 8.65 -9.53 12.40
N ALA A 145 8.51 -9.53 11.08
CA ALA A 145 8.84 -10.67 10.22
C ALA A 145 10.32 -11.07 10.30
N GLY A 146 11.24 -10.15 10.63
CA GLY A 146 12.66 -10.46 10.79
C GLY A 146 13.01 -11.24 12.06
N TYR A 147 12.11 -11.27 13.05
CA TYR A 147 12.36 -11.91 14.36
C TYR A 147 11.32 -12.99 14.73
N ASP A 148 10.19 -13.03 14.04
CA ASP A 148 9.07 -13.94 14.33
C ASP A 148 8.58 -14.64 13.05
N ALA A 149 8.79 -15.96 13.01
CA ALA A 149 8.42 -16.80 11.87
C ALA A 149 6.91 -16.80 11.55
N ARG A 150 6.02 -16.50 12.52
CA ARG A 150 4.59 -16.35 12.24
C ARG A 150 4.35 -15.06 11.45
N PHE A 151 4.98 -13.96 11.84
CA PHE A 151 4.87 -12.70 11.10
C PHE A 151 5.55 -12.78 9.74
N GLU A 152 6.65 -13.51 9.62
CA GLU A 152 7.29 -13.81 8.33
C GLU A 152 6.30 -14.47 7.36
N ARG A 153 5.67 -15.58 7.77
CA ARG A 153 4.67 -16.28 6.93
C ARG A 153 3.47 -15.40 6.59
N VAL A 154 3.02 -14.57 7.53
CA VAL A 154 1.92 -13.62 7.31
C VAL A 154 2.30 -12.58 6.26
N TRP A 155 3.51 -12.02 6.35
CA TRP A 155 4.03 -11.03 5.41
C TRP A 155 4.25 -11.62 4.01
N GLU A 156 4.84 -12.81 3.92
CA GLU A 156 5.01 -13.53 2.65
C GLU A 156 3.68 -13.82 1.98
N ARG A 157 2.69 -14.30 2.73
CA ARG A 157 1.33 -14.54 2.23
C ARG A 157 0.69 -13.24 1.75
N PHE A 158 0.82 -12.16 2.51
CA PHE A 158 0.30 -10.84 2.13
C PHE A 158 0.86 -10.38 0.77
N LEU A 159 2.18 -10.46 0.58
CA LEU A 159 2.80 -10.09 -0.68
C LEU A 159 2.43 -11.05 -1.83
N GLY A 160 2.33 -12.35 -1.53
CA GLY A 160 1.97 -13.39 -2.49
C GLY A 160 0.58 -13.22 -3.12
N GLU A 161 -0.37 -12.60 -2.43
CA GLU A 161 -1.69 -12.29 -3.01
C GLU A 161 -1.59 -11.24 -4.13
N PHE A 162 -0.72 -10.23 -3.99
CA PHE A 162 -0.46 -9.26 -5.06
C PHE A 162 0.36 -9.88 -6.19
N ASP A 163 1.25 -10.82 -5.88
CA ASP A 163 2.02 -11.57 -6.88
C ASP A 163 1.05 -12.36 -7.81
N LYS A 164 0.08 -13.08 -7.22
CA LYS A 164 -0.95 -13.80 -7.98
C LYS A 164 -1.77 -12.86 -8.87
N ALA A 165 -2.23 -11.73 -8.32
CA ALA A 165 -3.05 -10.77 -9.06
C ALA A 165 -2.29 -10.13 -10.23
N GLY A 166 -1.03 -9.73 -10.02
CA GLY A 166 -0.18 -9.19 -11.07
C GLY A 166 0.12 -10.20 -12.17
N VAL A 167 0.41 -11.46 -11.81
CA VAL A 167 0.62 -12.55 -12.78
C VAL A 167 -0.62 -12.75 -13.65
N ALA A 168 -1.81 -12.81 -13.05
CA ALA A 168 -3.05 -12.95 -13.80
C ALA A 168 -3.28 -11.79 -14.77
N ARG A 169 -3.02 -10.54 -14.34
CA ARG A 169 -3.16 -9.36 -15.20
C ARG A 169 -2.18 -9.37 -16.38
N ILE A 170 -0.91 -9.69 -16.15
CA ILE A 170 0.09 -9.71 -17.22
C ILE A 170 -0.23 -10.80 -18.23
N ARG A 171 -0.64 -12.00 -17.79
CA ARG A 171 -1.08 -13.07 -18.71
C ARG A 171 -2.24 -12.62 -19.59
N ALA A 172 -3.24 -11.97 -19.00
CA ALA A 172 -4.37 -11.45 -19.76
C ALA A 172 -3.96 -10.35 -20.77
N ASP A 173 -2.99 -9.49 -20.43
CA ASP A 173 -2.44 -8.50 -21.37
C ASP A 173 -1.57 -9.15 -22.47
N GLN A 174 -0.84 -10.23 -22.16
CA GLN A 174 -0.08 -11.02 -23.14
C GLN A 174 -1.01 -11.74 -24.12
N GLU A 175 -2.11 -12.33 -23.64
CA GLU A 175 -3.15 -12.96 -24.48
C GLU A 175 -3.81 -11.96 -25.45
N GLN A 176 -3.92 -10.70 -25.05
CA GLN A 176 -4.40 -9.61 -25.91
C GLN A 176 -3.30 -9.03 -26.84
N GLY A 177 -2.05 -9.47 -26.72
CA GLY A 177 -0.91 -8.96 -27.49
C GLY A 177 -0.46 -7.56 -27.08
N LEU A 178 -0.80 -7.10 -25.87
CA LEU A 178 -0.43 -5.78 -25.34
C LEU A 178 0.97 -5.76 -24.73
N ILE A 179 1.44 -6.93 -24.26
CA ILE A 179 2.72 -7.16 -23.62
C ILE A 179 3.41 -8.32 -24.36
N GLU A 180 4.72 -8.25 -24.53
CA GLU A 180 5.51 -9.34 -25.11
C GLU A 180 5.45 -10.62 -24.26
N ALA A 181 5.60 -11.79 -24.89
CA ALA A 181 5.58 -13.06 -24.18
C ALA A 181 6.86 -13.27 -23.35
N PHE A 182 6.68 -13.52 -22.04
CA PHE A 182 7.70 -13.91 -21.07
C PHE A 182 7.04 -14.61 -19.88
N ASP A 183 7.79 -15.25 -18.99
CA ASP A 183 7.25 -15.81 -17.74
C ASP A 183 6.95 -14.69 -16.72
N PRO A 184 5.66 -14.38 -16.44
CA PRO A 184 5.30 -13.28 -15.56
C PRO A 184 5.66 -13.52 -14.09
N GLY A 185 5.82 -14.77 -13.65
CA GLY A 185 6.00 -15.10 -12.23
C GLY A 185 7.19 -14.39 -11.58
N PRO A 186 8.42 -14.64 -12.07
CA PRO A 186 9.63 -14.01 -11.52
C PRO A 186 9.62 -12.48 -11.64
N VAL A 187 9.06 -11.94 -12.74
CA VAL A 187 9.00 -10.49 -12.99
C VAL A 187 8.08 -9.79 -11.99
N VAL A 188 6.86 -10.30 -11.80
CA VAL A 188 5.90 -9.72 -10.84
C VAL A 188 6.44 -9.81 -9.43
N PHE A 189 7.01 -10.96 -9.06
CA PHE A 189 7.65 -11.12 -7.76
C PHE A 189 8.69 -10.03 -7.51
N ALA A 190 9.65 -9.85 -8.44
CA ALA A 190 10.68 -8.85 -8.30
C ALA A 190 10.12 -7.42 -8.23
N LEU A 191 9.14 -7.08 -9.08
CA LEU A 191 8.51 -5.77 -9.09
C LEU A 191 7.74 -5.47 -7.79
N ASN A 192 7.01 -6.44 -7.24
CA ASN A 192 6.29 -6.27 -5.98
C ASN A 192 7.24 -6.19 -4.79
N ARG A 193 8.35 -6.95 -4.78
CA ARG A 193 9.38 -6.84 -3.74
C ARG A 193 10.11 -5.50 -3.80
N MET A 194 10.38 -4.97 -5.00
CA MET A 194 10.89 -3.62 -5.19
C MET A 194 9.92 -2.59 -4.61
N ASN A 195 8.63 -2.65 -4.96
CA ASN A 195 7.63 -1.73 -4.43
C ASN A 195 7.60 -1.75 -2.90
N ALA A 196 7.47 -2.94 -2.29
CA ALA A 196 7.40 -3.10 -0.85
C ALA A 196 8.67 -2.58 -0.16
N GLY A 197 9.85 -2.98 -0.62
CA GLY A 197 11.12 -2.56 -0.05
C GLY A 197 11.35 -1.05 -0.15
N SER A 198 11.07 -0.46 -1.32
CA SER A 198 11.23 0.99 -1.52
C SER A 198 10.24 1.81 -0.69
N MET A 199 8.97 1.39 -0.56
CA MET A 199 8.00 2.08 0.29
C MET A 199 8.38 1.99 1.78
N VAL A 200 8.83 0.83 2.25
CA VAL A 200 9.28 0.65 3.64
C VAL A 200 10.52 1.51 3.92
N ALA A 201 11.46 1.59 2.98
CA ALA A 201 12.64 2.44 3.12
C ALA A 201 12.28 3.93 3.14
N ALA A 202 11.45 4.39 2.20
CA ALA A 202 11.10 5.79 2.02
C ALA A 202 10.13 6.33 3.08
N PHE A 203 9.19 5.50 3.55
CA PHE A 203 8.06 5.95 4.37
C PHE A 203 8.02 5.31 5.76
N GLY A 204 8.88 4.33 6.04
CA GLY A 204 8.86 3.60 7.32
C GLY A 204 9.33 4.38 8.54
N LYS A 205 9.93 5.57 8.35
CA LYS A 205 10.48 6.41 9.42
C LYS A 205 10.23 7.89 9.12
N HIS A 206 10.31 8.72 10.16
CA HIS A 206 10.24 10.18 10.02
C HIS A 206 11.64 10.83 9.99
N PRO A 207 11.82 11.92 9.21
CA PRO A 207 10.86 12.42 8.20
C PRO A 207 10.75 11.43 7.03
N GLN A 208 9.54 11.28 6.48
CA GLN A 208 9.29 10.44 5.32
C GLN A 208 9.82 11.15 4.05
N GLU A 209 10.28 10.38 3.06
CA GLU A 209 10.68 10.91 1.77
C GLU A 209 9.49 11.44 0.94
N ARG A 210 9.79 12.18 -0.13
CA ARG A 210 8.78 12.73 -1.04
C ARG A 210 8.12 11.64 -1.87
N PRO A 211 6.80 11.41 -1.74
CA PRO A 211 6.12 10.31 -2.43
C PRO A 211 6.15 10.43 -3.96
N GLU A 212 6.20 11.65 -4.50
CA GLU A 212 6.13 11.90 -5.96
C GLU A 212 7.35 11.34 -6.71
N LEU A 213 8.54 11.43 -6.08
CA LEU A 213 9.78 10.91 -6.68
C LEU A 213 9.76 9.39 -6.76
N LEU A 214 9.33 8.73 -5.68
CA LEU A 214 9.21 7.28 -5.67
C LEU A 214 8.12 6.80 -6.62
N SER A 215 6.97 7.47 -6.67
CA SER A 215 5.88 7.16 -7.61
C SER A 215 6.36 7.23 -9.06
N THR A 216 7.06 8.31 -9.43
CA THR A 216 7.61 8.47 -10.79
C THR A 216 8.60 7.36 -11.13
N ALA A 217 9.50 7.01 -10.21
CA ALA A 217 10.50 5.97 -10.42
C ALA A 217 9.86 4.58 -10.60
N LEU A 218 8.93 4.19 -9.71
CA LEU A 218 8.27 2.89 -9.80
C LEU A 218 7.39 2.80 -11.04
N ALA A 219 6.63 3.85 -11.38
CA ALA A 219 5.82 3.88 -12.60
C ALA A 219 6.69 3.69 -13.84
N ARG A 220 7.82 4.40 -13.93
CA ARG A 220 8.77 4.24 -15.04
C ARG A 220 9.25 2.81 -15.17
N ILE A 221 9.65 2.16 -14.08
CA ILE A 221 10.18 0.78 -14.08
C ILE A 221 9.08 -0.18 -14.56
N TRP A 222 7.91 -0.14 -13.93
CA TRP A 222 6.79 -1.01 -14.28
C TRP A 222 6.36 -0.85 -15.75
N ILE A 223 6.19 0.38 -16.22
CA ILE A 223 5.77 0.64 -17.60
C ILE A 223 6.85 0.19 -18.59
N SER A 224 8.13 0.48 -18.30
CA SER A 224 9.23 0.07 -19.17
C SER A 224 9.35 -1.45 -19.28
N THR A 225 9.14 -2.16 -18.17
CA THR A 225 9.20 -3.62 -18.12
C THR A 225 8.02 -4.27 -18.85
N LEU A 226 6.82 -3.71 -18.78
CA LEU A 226 5.61 -4.35 -19.31
C LEU A 226 5.25 -3.88 -20.72
N TYR A 227 5.21 -2.58 -20.96
CA TYR A 227 4.69 -1.99 -22.20
C TYR A 227 5.79 -1.37 -23.07
N GLY A 228 7.00 -1.21 -22.52
CA GLY A 228 8.17 -0.67 -23.21
C GLY A 228 8.51 0.77 -22.82
N THR A 229 9.79 1.11 -22.98
CA THR A 229 10.38 2.38 -22.51
C THR A 229 9.75 3.62 -23.13
N ARG A 230 9.27 3.55 -24.38
CA ARG A 230 8.60 4.67 -25.07
C ARG A 230 7.39 5.21 -24.31
N TRP A 231 6.65 4.34 -23.63
CA TRP A 231 5.43 4.72 -22.90
C TRP A 231 5.70 5.21 -21.50
N ALA A 232 6.86 4.84 -20.92
CA ALA A 232 7.25 5.26 -19.58
C ALA A 232 7.52 6.77 -19.48
N GLU A 233 7.84 7.43 -20.60
CA GLU A 233 8.03 8.89 -20.66
C GLU A 233 6.70 9.64 -20.83
N MET A 234 5.70 8.99 -21.43
CA MET A 234 4.39 9.60 -21.73
C MET A 234 3.33 9.33 -20.66
N ALA A 235 3.59 8.37 -19.75
CA ALA A 235 2.67 7.89 -18.72
C ALA A 235 1.29 7.43 -19.26
N SER A 236 1.19 7.25 -20.58
CA SER A 236 0.00 6.86 -21.35
C SER A 236 0.44 6.18 -22.65
N SER A 237 -0.49 5.51 -23.32
CA SER A 237 -0.24 4.80 -24.57
C SER A 237 -1.44 4.84 -25.51
N GLU A 238 -1.21 4.45 -26.75
CA GLU A 238 -2.27 4.21 -27.74
C GLU A 238 -2.82 2.77 -27.67
N LEU A 239 -2.37 1.98 -26.69
CA LEU A 239 -2.86 0.62 -26.47
C LEU A 239 -4.30 0.66 -25.95
N ILE A 240 -5.09 -0.34 -26.32
CA ILE A 240 -6.48 -0.47 -25.88
C ILE A 240 -6.66 -1.86 -25.30
N ARG A 241 -6.67 -1.94 -23.97
CA ARG A 241 -7.09 -3.13 -23.24
C ARG A 241 -8.60 -3.27 -23.29
N LYS A 242 -9.05 -4.44 -23.73
CA LYS A 242 -10.47 -4.82 -23.74
C LYS A 242 -10.92 -5.39 -22.41
#